data_AF-A0AAT9ICH0-F1
#
_entry.id   AF-A0AAT9ICH0-F1
#
_cell.length_a   1.000
_cell.length_b   1.000
_cell.length_c   1.000
_cell.angle_alpha   90.00
_cell.angle_beta   90.00
_cell.angle_gamma   90.00
#
_symmetry.space_group_name_H-M   'P 1'
#
loop_
_entity.id
_entity.type
_entity.pdbx_description
1 polymer ?
#
loop_
_entity_poly.entity_id
_entity_poly.type
_entity_poly.pdbx_seq_one_letter_code
_entity_poly.pdbx_strand_id
1 'polypeptide(L)'
;MIQPNIPATTQPRVVIVGGGFGGINLAKHLKNAPVQVVLLDRNNYHLFQPLLYQVSTAGLEPDSIAFPLRGIFRKQKNIVFRMAEVTGIRTTENILETGIGEIPYDYLIFATGSNTNFFGNKNIEEHAIGMKSLIEAVQIRNYVIKQFEESLLLRDPEEIKPKLNFVMVGGGPTGVELAGAFAELRKYIMPKDYPALPQSLMNVYLIEAGPRLLASFSEKTSQKTQASLQELGVHVMCNTGVKEYDGHTVTLSTGEVIHSQSLLWSAGVKGVPVNGLPPDILLPNGRILVNDFNLVQGYSNVYAIGDIAQMTNDQRFPKGYPMVAQVAIQQGKNLAQNIRLLLENKPLRGFVYKDLGSMATIGRNRAVAEFANIHLSGYFAWIVWMVVHLMSLLGFRNKLVVFINWFYRYFTYERGTRIIIKRGAANIVKLRQSVGV
;
A
#
# COMPACT_ATOMS: atom_id res chain seq x y z
N MET A 1 -4.14 29.55 18.80
CA MET A 1 -3.66 28.67 17.71
C MET A 1 -2.51 27.84 18.25
N ILE A 2 -2.56 26.52 18.07
CA ILE A 2 -1.40 25.66 18.37
C ILE A 2 -0.39 25.90 17.25
N GLN A 3 0.86 26.19 17.60
CA GLN A 3 1.96 26.35 16.65
C GLN A 3 2.97 25.24 16.95
N PRO A 4 3.49 24.51 15.94
CA PRO A 4 4.40 23.42 16.22
C PRO A 4 5.72 24.02 16.70
N ASN A 5 6.17 23.64 17.89
CA ASN A 5 7.49 24.02 18.37
C ASN A 5 8.55 23.36 17.48
N ILE A 6 9.07 24.06 16.47
CA ILE A 6 10.19 23.63 15.64
C ILE A 6 11.38 24.54 16.03
N PRO A 7 12.52 23.98 16.45
CA PRO A 7 13.67 24.79 16.84
C PRO A 7 14.05 25.81 15.76
N ALA A 8 14.29 27.05 16.17
CA ALA A 8 14.86 28.06 15.28
C ALA A 8 16.25 27.62 14.80
N THR A 9 16.62 28.04 13.59
CA THR A 9 17.88 27.68 12.95
C THR A 9 18.25 28.75 11.94
N THR A 10 19.55 28.91 11.68
CA THR A 10 20.08 29.71 10.57
C THR A 10 20.29 28.89 9.30
N GLN A 11 20.20 27.56 9.39
CA GLN A 11 20.30 26.66 8.25
C GLN A 11 18.98 26.62 7.46
N PRO A 12 19.03 26.45 6.13
CA PRO A 12 17.82 26.28 5.33
C PRO A 12 16.95 25.13 5.84
N ARG A 13 15.64 25.34 5.87
CA ARG A 13 14.64 24.39 6.32
C ARG A 13 14.06 23.61 5.15
N VAL A 14 14.28 22.30 5.18
CA VAL A 14 13.73 21.35 4.23
C VAL A 14 12.54 20.64 4.89
N VAL A 15 11.33 20.97 4.48
CA VAL A 15 10.10 20.34 4.97
C VAL A 15 9.72 19.17 4.06
N ILE A 16 9.58 17.98 4.63
CA ILE A 16 9.20 16.75 3.93
C ILE A 16 7.84 16.31 4.44
N VAL A 17 6.86 16.21 3.55
CA VAL A 17 5.50 15.74 3.85
C VAL A 17 5.37 14.28 3.45
N GLY A 18 5.39 13.38 4.44
CA GLY A 18 5.24 11.94 4.29
C GLY A 18 6.48 11.15 4.71
N GLY A 19 6.33 10.31 5.73
CA GLY A 19 7.28 9.30 6.23
C GLY A 19 7.21 7.97 5.48
N GLY A 20 6.79 7.99 4.22
CA GLY A 20 6.80 6.84 3.32
C GLY A 20 8.19 6.49 2.78
N PHE A 21 8.25 5.63 1.75
CA PHE A 21 9.51 5.20 1.13
C PHE A 21 10.35 6.38 0.62
N GLY A 22 9.73 7.34 -0.08
CA GLY A 22 10.43 8.50 -0.63
C GLY A 22 10.96 9.45 0.44
N GLY A 23 10.07 9.94 1.31
CA GLY A 23 10.43 10.91 2.35
C GLY A 23 11.47 10.38 3.34
N ILE A 24 11.42 9.10 3.70
CA ILE A 24 12.47 8.50 4.55
C ILE A 24 13.81 8.45 3.83
N ASN A 25 13.84 8.04 2.57
CA ASN A 25 15.11 7.95 1.85
C ASN A 25 15.70 9.35 1.64
N LEU A 26 14.88 10.35 1.32
CA LEU A 26 15.30 11.75 1.27
C LEU A 26 15.90 12.21 2.61
N ALA A 27 15.13 12.10 3.70
CA ALA A 27 15.56 12.54 5.02
C ALA A 27 16.85 11.86 5.51
N LYS A 28 16.99 10.54 5.29
CA LYS A 28 18.21 9.78 5.62
C LYS A 28 19.43 10.27 4.84
N HIS A 29 19.26 10.57 3.55
CA HIS A 29 20.36 11.06 2.72
C HIS A 29 20.67 12.54 2.96
N LEU A 30 19.83 13.28 3.70
CA LEU A 30 20.12 14.63 4.18
C LEU A 30 20.78 14.68 5.57
N LYS A 31 21.09 13.54 6.20
CA LYS A 31 21.61 13.45 7.59
C LYS A 31 22.79 14.38 7.91
N ASN A 32 23.69 14.59 6.96
CA ASN A 32 24.91 15.40 7.14
C ASN A 32 24.91 16.68 6.30
N ALA A 33 23.78 17.02 5.67
CA ALA A 33 23.67 18.28 4.93
C ALA A 33 23.47 19.45 5.91
N PRO A 34 23.94 20.67 5.59
CA PRO A 34 23.79 21.85 6.43
C PRO A 34 22.37 22.44 6.31
N VAL A 35 21.37 21.64 6.65
CA VAL A 35 19.94 21.97 6.61
C VAL A 35 19.24 21.46 7.86
N GLN A 36 18.15 22.13 8.25
CA GLN A 36 17.18 21.58 9.18
C GLN A 36 16.12 20.80 8.41
N VAL A 37 16.07 19.48 8.61
CA VAL A 37 15.04 18.62 8.02
C VAL A 37 13.83 18.59 8.96
N VAL A 38 12.66 18.96 8.48
CA VAL A 38 11.39 18.81 9.20
C VAL A 38 10.57 17.74 8.49
N LEU A 39 10.40 16.57 9.12
CA LEU A 39 9.58 15.48 8.59
C LEU A 39 8.19 15.51 9.25
N LEU A 40 7.16 15.55 8.42
CA LEU A 40 5.76 15.52 8.82
C LEU A 40 5.11 14.24 8.31
N ASP A 41 4.31 13.59 9.15
CA ASP A 41 3.42 12.51 8.71
C ASP A 41 2.19 12.46 9.63
N ARG A 42 1.03 12.07 9.09
CA ARG A 42 -0.19 11.86 9.88
C ARG A 42 -0.04 10.69 10.86
N ASN A 43 0.84 9.75 10.57
CA ASN A 43 1.19 8.60 11.40
C ASN A 43 2.56 8.82 12.07
N ASN A 44 2.76 8.20 13.23
CA ASN A 44 4.07 8.20 13.89
C ASN A 44 5.01 7.08 13.40
N TYR A 45 4.65 6.35 12.34
CA TYR A 45 5.36 5.20 11.81
C TYR A 45 5.45 5.21 10.28
N HIS A 46 6.46 4.52 9.76
CA HIS A 46 6.59 4.12 8.37
C HIS A 46 5.98 2.74 8.16
N LEU A 47 5.25 2.57 7.06
CA LEU A 47 4.61 1.32 6.71
C LEU A 47 5.32 0.63 5.55
N PHE A 48 5.78 -0.60 5.77
CA PHE A 48 6.29 -1.45 4.69
C PHE A 48 5.12 -2.14 3.96
N GLN A 49 4.52 -1.37 3.05
CA GLN A 49 3.33 -1.77 2.29
C GLN A 49 3.39 -3.15 1.59
N PRO A 50 4.54 -3.62 1.05
CA PRO A 50 4.59 -4.90 0.33
C PRO A 50 4.16 -6.14 1.13
N LEU A 51 4.08 -6.07 2.46
CA LEU A 51 3.65 -7.19 3.31
C LEU A 51 2.26 -7.00 3.93
N LEU A 52 1.51 -5.99 3.48
CA LEU A 52 0.18 -5.69 4.01
C LEU A 52 -0.79 -6.87 3.90
N TYR A 53 -0.78 -7.60 2.78
CA TYR A 53 -1.64 -8.77 2.57
C TYR A 53 -1.40 -9.88 3.62
N GLN A 54 -0.19 -9.98 4.17
CA GLN A 54 0.10 -10.93 5.25
C GLN A 54 -0.55 -10.49 6.56
N VAL A 55 -0.61 -9.20 6.84
CA VAL A 55 -1.36 -8.68 8.01
C VAL A 55 -2.86 -8.91 7.82
N SER A 56 -3.39 -8.65 6.62
CA SER A 56 -4.81 -8.82 6.26
C SER A 56 -5.33 -10.24 6.45
N THR A 57 -4.43 -11.21 6.44
CA THR A 57 -4.78 -12.62 6.56
C THR A 57 -4.17 -13.28 7.80
N ALA A 58 -3.78 -12.48 8.80
CA ALA A 58 -3.18 -12.91 10.07
C ALA A 58 -1.81 -13.64 9.98
N GLY A 59 -1.16 -13.60 8.81
CA GLY A 59 0.16 -14.19 8.57
C GLY A 59 1.34 -13.40 9.13
N LEU A 60 1.16 -12.11 9.45
CA LEU A 60 2.09 -11.27 10.19
C LEU A 60 1.33 -10.35 11.15
N GLU A 61 2.00 -9.95 12.22
CA GLU A 61 1.53 -8.92 13.13
C GLU A 61 1.67 -7.51 12.50
N PRO A 62 0.77 -6.56 12.81
CA PRO A 62 0.86 -5.20 12.30
C PRO A 62 2.19 -4.48 12.61
N ASP A 63 2.75 -4.68 13.80
CA ASP A 63 3.98 -4.04 14.26
C ASP A 63 5.25 -4.62 13.61
N SER A 64 5.18 -5.84 13.04
CA SER A 64 6.25 -6.45 12.26
C SER A 64 6.58 -5.64 10.99
N ILE A 65 5.62 -4.88 10.45
CA ILE A 65 5.75 -4.10 9.20
C ILE A 65 5.60 -2.58 9.39
N ALA A 66 5.43 -2.11 10.63
CA ALA A 66 5.27 -0.71 11.00
C ALA A 66 6.44 -0.22 11.86
N PHE A 67 7.13 0.83 11.40
CA PHE A 67 8.41 1.27 11.97
C PHE A 67 8.31 2.68 12.54
N PRO A 68 8.46 2.88 13.86
CA PRO A 68 8.37 4.21 14.45
C PRO A 68 9.35 5.21 13.81
N LEU A 69 8.84 6.32 13.27
CA LEU A 69 9.65 7.34 12.58
C LEU A 69 10.72 7.92 13.50
N ARG A 70 10.35 8.20 14.76
CA ARG A 70 11.30 8.64 15.80
C ARG A 70 12.43 7.63 16.04
N GLY A 71 12.14 6.34 15.93
CA GLY A 71 13.13 5.26 16.07
C GLY A 71 14.12 5.25 14.90
N ILE A 72 13.62 5.41 13.67
CA ILE A 72 14.43 5.44 12.45
C ILE A 72 15.47 6.58 12.49
N PHE A 73 15.08 7.74 13.01
CA PHE A 73 15.88 8.96 12.97
C PHE A 73 16.61 9.29 14.28
N ARG A 74 16.60 8.39 15.28
CA ARG A 74 17.15 8.63 16.63
C ARG A 74 18.59 9.16 16.65
N LYS A 75 19.41 8.77 15.68
CA LYS A 75 20.84 9.16 15.57
C LYS A 75 21.10 10.30 14.59
N GLN A 76 20.07 10.94 14.04
CA GLN A 76 20.19 12.06 13.11
C GLN A 76 19.92 13.36 13.87
N LYS A 77 20.93 14.25 13.88
CA LYS A 77 20.89 15.48 14.70
C LYS A 77 20.13 16.62 14.03
N ASN A 78 20.12 16.66 12.70
CA ASN A 78 19.54 17.75 11.92
C ASN A 78 18.07 17.55 11.55
N ILE A 79 17.36 16.60 12.19
CA ILE A 79 15.98 16.28 11.86
C ILE A 79 15.02 16.53 13.01
N VAL A 80 13.86 17.07 12.67
CA VAL A 80 12.72 17.31 13.57
C VAL A 80 11.52 16.57 13.00
N PHE A 81 10.93 15.64 13.77
CA PHE A 81 9.69 14.96 13.39
C PHE A 81 8.50 15.56 14.12
N ARG A 82 7.42 15.88 13.40
CA ARG A 82 6.11 16.21 13.99
C ARG A 82 5.04 15.33 13.36
N MET A 83 4.17 14.77 14.19
CA MET A 83 3.00 14.05 13.70
C MET A 83 1.93 15.09 13.39
N ALA A 84 1.62 15.26 12.10
CA ALA A 84 0.76 16.31 11.60
C ALA A 84 0.13 15.88 10.28
N GLU A 85 -1.15 16.21 10.11
CA GLU A 85 -1.78 16.19 8.80
C GLU A 85 -1.63 17.56 8.14
N VAL A 86 -1.15 17.56 6.89
CA VAL A 86 -1.02 18.76 6.06
C VAL A 86 -2.35 19.01 5.37
N THR A 87 -2.85 20.24 5.47
CA THR A 87 -4.15 20.64 4.94
C THR A 87 -4.05 21.52 3.70
N GLY A 88 -2.93 22.24 3.54
CA GLY A 88 -2.73 23.15 2.43
C GLY A 88 -1.33 23.76 2.36
N ILE A 89 -1.11 24.58 1.34
CA ILE A 89 0.13 25.32 1.10
C ILE A 89 -0.18 26.75 0.64
N ARG A 90 0.57 27.72 1.17
CA ARG A 90 0.62 29.10 0.67
C ARG A 90 2.00 29.35 0.06
N THR A 91 2.08 29.18 -1.26
CA THR A 91 3.35 29.17 -1.99
C THR A 91 4.02 30.54 -2.09
N THR A 92 3.23 31.63 -2.13
CA THR A 92 3.74 33.01 -2.14
C THR A 92 4.44 33.40 -0.84
N GLU A 93 4.04 32.79 0.28
CA GLU A 93 4.58 33.06 1.62
C GLU A 93 5.60 32.00 2.07
N ASN A 94 5.80 30.93 1.29
CA ASN A 94 6.53 29.74 1.68
C ASN A 94 6.04 29.12 3.00
N ILE A 95 4.72 29.02 3.17
CA ILE A 95 4.08 28.47 4.36
C ILE A 95 3.33 27.18 4.04
N LEU A 96 3.53 26.16 4.87
CA LEU A 96 2.77 24.92 4.87
C LEU A 96 1.72 24.96 5.98
N GLU A 97 0.47 24.66 5.64
CA GLU A 97 -0.64 24.63 6.59
C GLU A 97 -0.86 23.21 7.10
N THR A 98 -0.98 23.06 8.42
CA THR A 98 -1.18 21.76 9.07
C THR A 98 -2.23 21.84 10.17
N GLY A 99 -2.74 20.68 10.59
CA GLY A 99 -3.64 20.57 11.74
C GLY A 99 -3.01 20.98 13.09
N ILE A 100 -1.71 21.26 13.13
CA ILE A 100 -1.00 21.70 14.34
C ILE A 100 -0.37 23.09 14.22
N GLY A 101 -0.80 23.88 13.22
CA GLY A 101 -0.31 25.23 12.95
C GLY A 101 0.49 25.34 11.64
N GLU A 102 1.10 26.49 11.44
CA GLU A 102 1.78 26.84 10.19
C GLU A 102 3.27 26.51 10.26
N ILE A 103 3.88 26.08 9.15
CA ILE A 103 5.30 25.74 9.11
C ILE A 103 5.94 26.45 7.92
N PRO A 104 6.80 27.46 8.14
CA PRO A 104 7.55 28.07 7.05
C PRO A 104 8.63 27.10 6.54
N TYR A 105 8.96 27.19 5.26
CA TYR A 105 9.97 26.34 4.61
C TYR A 105 10.86 27.16 3.67
N ASP A 106 12.09 26.68 3.46
CA ASP A 106 12.92 27.13 2.34
C ASP A 106 12.75 26.20 1.13
N TYR A 107 12.66 24.89 1.40
CA TYR A 107 12.34 23.86 0.41
C TYR A 107 11.23 22.95 0.93
N LEU A 108 10.22 22.69 0.11
CA LEU A 108 9.10 21.81 0.44
C LEU A 108 9.10 20.59 -0.47
N ILE A 109 8.91 19.40 0.10
CA ILE A 109 8.83 18.16 -0.64
C ILE A 109 7.55 17.40 -0.28
N PHE A 110 6.69 17.18 -1.28
CA PHE A 110 5.57 16.26 -1.18
C PHE A 110 6.02 14.83 -1.46
N ALA A 111 5.94 13.99 -0.44
CA ALA A 111 6.16 12.54 -0.48
C ALA A 111 4.94 11.80 0.08
N THR A 112 3.74 12.33 -0.18
CA THR A 112 2.45 11.89 0.38
C THR A 112 1.97 10.55 -0.18
N GLY A 113 2.58 10.07 -1.25
CA GLY A 113 2.24 8.79 -1.87
C GLY A 113 0.91 8.85 -2.62
N SER A 114 0.16 7.76 -2.52
CA SER A 114 -1.11 7.56 -3.23
C SER A 114 -2.15 6.94 -2.30
N ASN A 115 -3.42 7.12 -2.63
CA ASN A 115 -4.55 6.46 -1.99
C ASN A 115 -5.30 5.56 -2.98
N THR A 116 -6.18 4.70 -2.49
CA THR A 116 -7.05 3.84 -3.31
C THR A 116 -7.86 4.67 -4.29
N ASN A 117 -7.95 4.20 -5.54
CA ASN A 117 -8.79 4.83 -6.56
C ASN A 117 -10.01 3.95 -6.85
N PHE A 118 -11.19 4.45 -6.49
CA PHE A 118 -12.50 3.84 -6.80
C PHE A 118 -13.09 4.35 -8.12
N PHE A 119 -12.32 5.12 -8.91
CA PHE A 119 -12.70 5.64 -10.23
C PHE A 119 -14.02 6.44 -10.23
N GLY A 120 -14.33 7.10 -9.12
CA GLY A 120 -15.55 7.89 -8.95
C GLY A 120 -16.78 7.10 -8.51
N ASN A 121 -16.68 5.77 -8.37
CA ASN A 121 -17.78 4.97 -7.85
C ASN A 121 -17.87 5.10 -6.31
N LYS A 122 -18.74 6.01 -5.85
CA LYS A 122 -18.94 6.31 -4.43
C LYS A 122 -19.55 5.16 -3.64
N ASN A 123 -20.42 4.37 -4.27
CA ASN A 123 -21.09 3.27 -3.59
C ASN A 123 -20.10 2.13 -3.31
N ILE A 124 -19.21 1.82 -4.27
CA ILE A 124 -18.08 0.92 -4.04
C ILE A 124 -17.15 1.48 -2.96
N GLU A 125 -16.81 2.78 -3.00
CA GLU A 125 -15.94 3.40 -1.99
C GLU A 125 -16.49 3.29 -0.56
N GLU A 126 -17.81 3.36 -0.39
CA GLU A 126 -18.47 3.25 0.92
C GLU A 126 -18.47 1.81 1.47
N HIS A 127 -18.60 0.81 0.61
CA HIS A 127 -18.81 -0.59 1.03
C HIS A 127 -17.57 -1.48 0.90
N ALA A 128 -16.62 -1.14 0.02
CA ALA A 128 -15.41 -1.92 -0.20
C ALA A 128 -14.30 -1.55 0.79
N ILE A 129 -13.34 -2.46 0.97
CA ILE A 129 -12.15 -2.20 1.79
C ILE A 129 -10.93 -2.10 0.86
N GLY A 130 -10.20 -0.99 0.95
CA GLY A 130 -8.94 -0.80 0.25
C GLY A 130 -7.79 -1.60 0.87
N MET A 131 -6.58 -1.43 0.32
CA MET A 131 -5.38 -2.13 0.81
C MET A 131 -4.15 -1.21 0.78
N LYS A 132 -4.23 -0.03 1.43
CA LYS A 132 -3.15 0.99 1.41
C LYS A 132 -2.63 1.36 2.81
N SER A 133 -3.34 0.98 3.86
CA SER A 133 -3.02 1.33 5.24
C SER A 133 -3.00 0.11 6.16
N LEU A 134 -2.32 0.26 7.30
CA LEU A 134 -2.29 -0.75 8.35
C LEU A 134 -3.67 -0.98 8.96
N ILE A 135 -4.48 0.09 9.05
CA ILE A 135 -5.85 0.04 9.57
C ILE A 135 -6.71 -0.83 8.66
N GLU A 136 -6.68 -0.60 7.34
CA GLU A 136 -7.39 -1.43 6.36
C GLU A 136 -6.95 -2.90 6.45
N ALA A 137 -5.65 -3.17 6.59
CA ALA A 137 -5.17 -4.55 6.76
C ALA A 137 -5.78 -5.24 7.99
N VAL A 138 -5.77 -4.55 9.14
CA VAL A 138 -6.37 -5.06 10.37
C VAL A 138 -7.90 -5.19 10.23
N GLN A 139 -8.56 -4.27 9.52
CA GLN A 139 -9.99 -4.35 9.23
C GLN A 139 -10.32 -5.58 8.40
N ILE A 140 -9.58 -5.87 7.33
CA ILE A 140 -9.76 -7.08 6.51
C ILE A 140 -9.60 -8.32 7.39
N ARG A 141 -8.54 -8.39 8.20
CA ARG A 141 -8.32 -9.53 9.10
C ARG A 141 -9.48 -9.74 10.07
N ASN A 142 -9.90 -8.68 10.75
CA ASN A 142 -11.02 -8.72 11.68
C ASN A 142 -12.31 -9.13 10.98
N TYR A 143 -12.53 -8.63 9.77
CA TYR A 143 -13.70 -8.90 8.96
C TYR A 143 -13.78 -10.37 8.57
N VAL A 144 -12.68 -10.95 8.08
CA VAL A 144 -12.60 -12.37 7.73
C VAL A 144 -12.90 -13.27 8.92
N ILE A 145 -12.28 -13.01 10.07
CA ILE A 145 -12.54 -13.78 11.30
C ILE A 145 -14.01 -13.64 11.70
N LYS A 146 -14.55 -12.41 11.66
CA LYS A 146 -15.96 -12.16 11.96
C LYS A 146 -16.91 -12.94 11.04
N GLN A 147 -16.63 -13.00 9.73
CA GLN A 147 -17.46 -13.78 8.81
C GLN A 147 -17.46 -15.26 9.15
N PHE A 148 -16.31 -15.84 9.53
CA PHE A 148 -16.26 -17.23 10.01
C PHE A 148 -17.10 -17.44 11.27
N GLU A 149 -16.98 -16.56 12.27
CA GLU A 149 -17.79 -16.65 13.50
C GLU A 149 -19.30 -16.53 13.22
N GLU A 150 -19.71 -15.61 12.35
CA GLU A 150 -21.12 -15.43 12.00
C GLU A 150 -21.66 -16.60 11.17
N SER A 151 -20.86 -17.16 10.27
CA SER A 151 -21.24 -18.34 9.47
C SER A 151 -21.53 -19.57 10.33
N LEU A 152 -20.87 -19.72 11.49
CA LEU A 152 -21.15 -20.82 12.42
C LEU A 152 -22.54 -20.75 13.07
N LEU A 153 -23.18 -19.58 13.05
CA LEU A 153 -24.51 -19.38 13.62
C LEU A 153 -25.64 -19.73 12.64
N LEU A 154 -25.29 -19.97 11.37
CA LEU A 154 -26.22 -20.21 10.29
C LEU A 154 -26.28 -21.71 9.96
N ARG A 155 -27.41 -22.13 9.38
CA ARG A 155 -27.61 -23.52 8.94
C ARG A 155 -27.78 -23.65 7.43
N ASP A 156 -28.37 -22.65 6.79
CA ASP A 156 -28.58 -22.65 5.35
C ASP A 156 -27.28 -22.31 4.62
N PRO A 157 -26.76 -23.21 3.76
CA PRO A 157 -25.60 -22.93 2.92
C PRO A 157 -25.77 -21.68 2.04
N GLU A 158 -26.98 -21.34 1.60
CA GLU A 158 -27.22 -20.15 0.76
C GLU A 158 -27.10 -18.83 1.56
N GLU A 159 -27.35 -18.86 2.87
CA GLU A 159 -27.08 -17.71 3.76
C GLU A 159 -25.59 -17.64 4.16
N ILE A 160 -24.91 -18.79 4.25
CA ILE A 160 -23.48 -18.88 4.59
C ILE A 160 -22.59 -18.43 3.43
N LYS A 161 -22.90 -18.85 2.20
CA LYS A 161 -22.06 -18.59 1.00
C LYS A 161 -21.71 -17.10 0.82
N PRO A 162 -22.65 -16.14 0.88
CA PRO A 162 -22.32 -14.72 0.74
C PRO A 162 -21.33 -14.19 1.78
N LYS A 163 -21.30 -14.77 2.99
CA LYS A 163 -20.33 -14.44 4.04
C LYS A 163 -18.93 -14.97 3.76
N LEU A 164 -18.86 -16.13 3.07
CA LEU A 164 -17.62 -16.83 2.75
C LEU A 164 -17.15 -16.63 1.31
N ASN A 165 -17.85 -15.81 0.53
CA ASN A 165 -17.38 -15.29 -0.73
C ASN A 165 -16.47 -14.09 -0.46
N PHE A 166 -15.22 -14.18 -0.89
CA PHE A 166 -14.22 -13.12 -0.79
C PHE A 166 -13.84 -12.65 -2.19
N VAL A 167 -14.22 -11.42 -2.53
CA VAL A 167 -14.03 -10.85 -3.87
C VAL A 167 -12.90 -9.83 -3.85
N MET A 168 -11.82 -10.12 -4.56
CA MET A 168 -10.71 -9.19 -4.78
C MET A 168 -10.82 -8.57 -6.16
N VAL A 169 -10.71 -7.25 -6.25
CA VAL A 169 -10.75 -6.50 -7.49
C VAL A 169 -9.37 -5.92 -7.80
N GLY A 170 -8.89 -6.16 -9.02
CA GLY A 170 -7.57 -5.75 -9.50
C GLY A 170 -6.57 -6.90 -9.54
N GLY A 171 -6.16 -7.32 -10.73
CA GLY A 171 -5.19 -8.37 -11.01
C GLY A 171 -3.73 -7.95 -10.92
N GLY A 172 -3.43 -6.81 -10.30
CA GLY A 172 -2.06 -6.37 -9.99
C GLY A 172 -1.41 -7.20 -8.86
N PRO A 173 -0.16 -6.91 -8.48
CA PRO A 173 0.55 -7.65 -7.42
C PRO A 173 -0.25 -7.79 -6.14
N THR A 174 -0.83 -6.68 -5.64
CA THR A 174 -1.62 -6.68 -4.40
C THR A 174 -2.81 -7.64 -4.45
N GLY A 175 -3.60 -7.64 -5.54
CA GLY A 175 -4.76 -8.51 -5.66
C GLY A 175 -4.39 -9.97 -5.84
N VAL A 176 -3.30 -10.27 -6.58
CA VAL A 176 -2.74 -11.63 -6.70
C VAL A 176 -2.27 -12.16 -5.34
N GLU A 177 -1.53 -11.34 -4.58
CA GLU A 177 -1.01 -11.70 -3.26
C GLU A 177 -2.14 -11.93 -2.24
N LEU A 178 -3.17 -11.06 -2.25
CA LEU A 178 -4.37 -11.26 -1.44
C LEU A 178 -5.10 -12.54 -1.84
N ALA A 179 -5.36 -12.74 -3.14
CA ALA A 179 -6.13 -13.88 -3.61
C ALA A 179 -5.52 -15.21 -3.19
N GLY A 180 -4.21 -15.37 -3.38
CA GLY A 180 -3.56 -16.59 -2.96
C GLY A 180 -3.40 -16.70 -1.43
N ALA A 181 -3.23 -15.60 -0.69
CA ALA A 181 -3.22 -15.63 0.77
C ALA A 181 -4.57 -16.07 1.38
N PHE A 182 -5.68 -15.70 0.75
CA PHE A 182 -7.04 -16.15 1.09
C PHE A 182 -7.28 -17.60 0.68
N ALA A 183 -6.79 -18.02 -0.49
CA ALA A 183 -6.85 -19.43 -0.90
C ALA A 183 -6.09 -20.35 0.08
N GLU A 184 -4.95 -19.89 0.61
CA GLU A 184 -4.23 -20.60 1.66
C GLU A 184 -4.94 -20.59 3.00
N LEU A 185 -5.63 -19.48 3.36
CA LEU A 185 -6.44 -19.41 4.56
C LEU A 185 -7.53 -20.49 4.52
N ARG A 186 -8.24 -20.58 3.39
CA ARG A 186 -9.25 -21.62 3.12
C ARG A 186 -8.66 -23.03 3.24
N LYS A 187 -7.46 -23.26 2.69
CA LYS A 187 -6.87 -24.60 2.59
C LYS A 187 -6.27 -25.10 3.90
N TYR A 188 -5.63 -24.23 4.69
CA TYR A 188 -4.78 -24.67 5.80
C TYR A 188 -5.24 -24.21 7.18
N ILE A 189 -6.04 -23.14 7.26
CA ILE A 189 -6.45 -22.53 8.53
C ILE A 189 -7.90 -22.85 8.86
N MET A 190 -8.80 -22.59 7.91
CA MET A 190 -10.24 -22.81 8.09
C MET A 190 -10.57 -24.24 8.57
N PRO A 191 -9.99 -25.33 8.02
CA PRO A 191 -10.32 -26.69 8.48
C PRO A 191 -9.85 -27.01 9.91
N LYS A 192 -8.86 -26.27 10.42
CA LYS A 192 -8.32 -26.47 11.78
C LYS A 192 -9.08 -25.66 12.82
N ASP A 193 -9.36 -24.39 12.51
CA ASP A 193 -9.97 -23.45 13.45
C ASP A 193 -11.49 -23.50 13.43
N TYR A 194 -12.06 -23.77 12.26
CA TYR A 194 -13.50 -23.77 12.00
C TYR A 194 -13.93 -25.09 11.37
N PRO A 195 -13.66 -26.26 12.00
CA PRO A 195 -13.93 -27.57 11.41
C PRO A 195 -15.42 -27.83 11.09
N ALA A 196 -16.33 -27.08 11.73
CA ALA A 196 -17.76 -27.13 11.47
C ALA A 196 -18.19 -26.37 10.19
N LEU A 197 -17.33 -25.55 9.60
CA LEU A 197 -17.60 -24.88 8.32
C LEU A 197 -17.00 -25.70 7.17
N PRO A 198 -17.82 -26.20 6.23
CA PRO A 198 -17.29 -26.88 5.05
C PRO A 198 -16.41 -25.95 4.22
N GLN A 199 -15.19 -26.38 3.91
CA GLN A 199 -14.23 -25.62 3.10
C GLN A 199 -14.79 -25.25 1.71
N SER A 200 -15.67 -26.10 1.17
CA SER A 200 -16.32 -25.90 -0.13
C SER A 200 -17.24 -24.67 -0.19
N LEU A 201 -17.65 -24.11 0.96
CA LEU A 201 -18.48 -22.91 0.99
C LEU A 201 -17.66 -21.61 0.85
N MET A 202 -16.35 -21.66 1.07
CA MET A 202 -15.49 -20.49 0.95
C MET A 202 -14.97 -20.34 -0.49
N ASN A 203 -15.41 -19.27 -1.16
CA ASN A 203 -14.98 -18.95 -2.51
C ASN A 203 -14.10 -17.70 -2.53
N VAL A 204 -13.10 -17.74 -3.40
CA VAL A 204 -12.10 -16.68 -3.54
C VAL A 204 -12.12 -16.23 -4.99
N TYR A 205 -12.58 -15.02 -5.26
CA TYR A 205 -12.70 -14.44 -6.59
C TYR A 205 -11.62 -13.39 -6.81
N LEU A 206 -10.93 -13.43 -7.96
CA LEU A 206 -10.02 -12.39 -8.40
C LEU A 206 -10.49 -11.83 -9.74
N ILE A 207 -10.99 -10.59 -9.71
CA ILE A 207 -11.59 -9.92 -10.85
C ILE A 207 -10.59 -8.91 -11.43
N GLU A 208 -10.30 -9.00 -12.72
CA GLU A 208 -9.39 -8.13 -13.46
C GLU A 208 -10.06 -7.61 -14.74
N ALA A 209 -10.12 -6.29 -14.87
CA ALA A 209 -10.78 -5.63 -16.00
C ALA A 209 -10.04 -5.84 -17.32
N GLY A 210 -8.71 -5.92 -17.27
CA GLY A 210 -7.84 -6.22 -18.40
C GLY A 210 -7.78 -7.72 -18.75
N PRO A 211 -7.08 -8.06 -19.83
CA PRO A 211 -7.06 -9.43 -20.37
C PRO A 211 -6.22 -10.41 -19.55
N ARG A 212 -5.37 -9.93 -18.64
CA ARG A 212 -4.43 -10.77 -17.89
C ARG A 212 -4.06 -10.18 -16.54
N LEU A 213 -3.74 -11.07 -15.60
CA LEU A 213 -3.12 -10.70 -14.33
C LEU A 213 -1.71 -10.15 -14.53
N LEU A 214 -1.24 -9.35 -13.58
CA LEU A 214 0.12 -8.82 -13.55
C LEU A 214 0.53 -8.19 -14.88
N ALA A 215 -0.26 -7.26 -15.41
CA ALA A 215 -0.06 -6.69 -16.74
C ALA A 215 1.33 -6.04 -16.97
N SER A 216 2.03 -5.65 -15.89
CA SER A 216 3.40 -5.14 -15.94
C SER A 216 4.48 -6.21 -16.13
N PHE A 217 4.15 -7.49 -16.02
CA PHE A 217 5.04 -8.62 -16.22
C PHE A 217 4.92 -9.16 -17.66
N SER A 218 5.82 -10.05 -18.06
CA SER A 218 5.69 -10.79 -19.33
C SER A 218 4.40 -11.61 -19.36
N GLU A 219 3.86 -11.82 -20.56
CA GLU A 219 2.64 -12.61 -20.76
C GLU A 219 2.78 -14.05 -20.23
N LYS A 220 3.95 -14.65 -20.41
CA LYS A 220 4.28 -15.99 -19.87
C LYS A 220 4.17 -16.03 -18.35
N THR A 221 4.67 -15.00 -17.66
CA THR A 221 4.57 -14.90 -16.20
C THR A 221 3.13 -14.66 -15.75
N SER A 222 2.36 -13.83 -16.48
CA SER A 222 0.93 -13.63 -16.24
C SER A 222 0.14 -14.94 -16.32
N GLN A 223 0.34 -15.71 -17.39
CA GLN A 223 -0.34 -17.01 -17.60
C GLN A 223 0.00 -18.01 -16.49
N LYS A 224 1.29 -18.12 -16.13
CA LYS A 224 1.72 -19.01 -15.04
C LYS A 224 1.14 -18.60 -13.69
N THR A 225 1.00 -17.29 -13.45
CA THR A 225 0.37 -16.76 -12.23
C THR A 225 -1.09 -17.16 -12.16
N GLN A 226 -1.84 -16.97 -13.25
CA GLN A 226 -3.24 -17.36 -13.34
C GLN A 226 -3.44 -18.86 -13.10
N ALA A 227 -2.67 -19.71 -13.78
CA ALA A 227 -2.72 -21.16 -13.59
C ALA A 227 -2.44 -21.55 -12.12
N SER A 228 -1.42 -20.93 -11.51
CA SER A 228 -1.07 -21.19 -10.11
C SER A 228 -2.16 -20.79 -9.11
N LEU A 229 -2.91 -19.72 -9.39
CA LEU A 229 -4.06 -19.30 -8.57
C LEU A 229 -5.26 -20.22 -8.77
N GLN A 230 -5.54 -20.63 -10.01
CA GLN A 230 -6.62 -21.56 -10.33
C GLN A 230 -6.39 -22.94 -9.69
N GLU A 231 -5.15 -23.43 -9.66
CA GLU A 231 -4.77 -24.64 -8.90
C GLU A 231 -5.00 -24.51 -7.38
N LEU A 232 -4.92 -23.29 -6.83
CA LEU A 232 -5.28 -23.03 -5.43
C LEU A 232 -6.80 -22.90 -5.24
N GLY A 233 -7.58 -23.03 -6.32
CA GLY A 233 -9.03 -22.95 -6.38
C GLY A 233 -9.56 -21.51 -6.31
N VAL A 234 -8.79 -20.54 -6.82
CA VAL A 234 -9.26 -19.15 -7.00
C VAL A 234 -10.01 -19.03 -8.31
N HIS A 235 -11.18 -18.38 -8.28
CA HIS A 235 -11.95 -18.02 -9.46
C HIS A 235 -11.36 -16.75 -10.08
N VAL A 236 -10.47 -16.93 -11.07
CA VAL A 236 -9.84 -15.81 -11.78
C VAL A 236 -10.72 -15.39 -12.95
N MET A 237 -11.15 -14.13 -12.96
CA MET A 237 -12.04 -13.53 -13.97
C MET A 237 -11.35 -12.34 -14.63
N CYS A 238 -10.68 -12.58 -15.76
CA CYS A 238 -10.11 -11.52 -16.60
C CYS A 238 -11.14 -10.96 -17.58
N ASN A 239 -10.85 -9.83 -18.22
CA ASN A 239 -11.78 -9.08 -19.08
C ASN A 239 -13.11 -8.75 -18.39
N THR A 240 -13.08 -8.63 -17.05
CA THR A 240 -14.26 -8.48 -16.22
C THR A 240 -14.03 -7.36 -15.22
N GLY A 241 -14.84 -6.31 -15.28
CA GLY A 241 -14.82 -5.21 -14.32
C GLY A 241 -15.94 -5.35 -13.29
N VAL A 242 -15.78 -4.71 -12.12
CA VAL A 242 -16.90 -4.51 -11.19
C VAL A 242 -17.59 -3.20 -11.54
N LYS A 243 -18.91 -3.27 -11.78
CA LYS A 243 -19.76 -2.10 -12.09
C LYS A 243 -20.31 -1.46 -10.83
N GLU A 244 -20.81 -2.27 -9.90
CA GLU A 244 -21.54 -1.79 -8.72
C GLU A 244 -21.37 -2.76 -7.54
N TYR A 245 -21.45 -2.22 -6.32
CA TYR A 245 -21.46 -2.99 -5.08
C TYR A 245 -22.21 -2.24 -3.96
N ASP A 246 -23.25 -2.89 -3.42
CA ASP A 246 -24.12 -2.35 -2.37
C ASP A 246 -23.84 -2.91 -0.96
N GLY A 247 -22.69 -3.57 -0.78
CA GLY A 247 -22.35 -4.27 0.46
C GLY A 247 -22.80 -5.73 0.53
N HIS A 248 -23.61 -6.21 -0.42
CA HIS A 248 -24.12 -7.59 -0.46
C HIS A 248 -24.04 -8.23 -1.85
N THR A 249 -24.06 -7.42 -2.90
CA THR A 249 -24.21 -7.85 -4.29
C THR A 249 -23.18 -7.16 -5.16
N VAL A 250 -22.23 -7.92 -5.71
CA VAL A 250 -21.24 -7.44 -6.67
C VAL A 250 -21.77 -7.64 -8.07
N THR A 251 -22.04 -6.55 -8.79
CA THR A 251 -22.48 -6.58 -10.19
C THR A 251 -21.28 -6.44 -11.13
N LEU A 252 -21.11 -7.40 -12.03
CA LEU A 252 -19.98 -7.43 -12.96
C LEU A 252 -20.28 -6.76 -14.30
N SER A 253 -19.24 -6.42 -15.05
CA SER A 253 -19.36 -5.78 -16.36
C SER A 253 -20.11 -6.65 -17.37
N THR A 254 -20.02 -7.96 -17.23
CA THR A 254 -20.71 -8.98 -18.03
C THR A 254 -22.20 -9.11 -17.72
N GLY A 255 -22.68 -8.51 -16.62
CA GLY A 255 -24.05 -8.70 -16.11
C GLY A 255 -24.19 -9.84 -15.10
N GLU A 256 -23.13 -10.65 -14.91
CA GLU A 256 -23.08 -11.64 -13.83
C GLU A 256 -23.10 -10.96 -12.45
N VAL A 257 -23.63 -11.68 -11.46
CA VAL A 257 -23.78 -11.21 -10.08
C VAL A 257 -23.11 -12.20 -9.13
N ILE A 258 -22.33 -11.67 -8.19
CA ILE A 258 -21.76 -12.43 -7.07
C ILE A 258 -22.33 -11.89 -5.77
N HIS A 259 -23.08 -12.72 -5.03
CA HIS A 259 -23.50 -12.38 -3.68
C HIS A 259 -22.31 -12.52 -2.74
N SER A 260 -21.88 -11.40 -2.16
CA SER A 260 -20.70 -11.33 -1.30
C SER A 260 -20.86 -10.17 -0.34
N GLN A 261 -20.57 -10.41 0.94
CA GLN A 261 -20.42 -9.33 1.91
C GLN A 261 -18.97 -8.78 1.92
N SER A 262 -18.07 -9.34 1.11
CA SER A 262 -16.66 -8.95 1.07
C SER A 262 -16.27 -8.44 -0.32
N LEU A 263 -15.89 -7.17 -0.42
CA LEU A 263 -15.24 -6.61 -1.61
C LEU A 263 -13.92 -5.94 -1.21
N LEU A 264 -12.80 -6.51 -1.64
CA LEU A 264 -11.45 -6.01 -1.41
C LEU A 264 -10.93 -5.31 -2.67
N TRP A 265 -10.72 -4.00 -2.59
CA TRP A 265 -10.40 -3.18 -3.76
C TRP A 265 -8.91 -2.87 -3.88
N SER A 266 -8.30 -3.34 -4.97
CA SER A 266 -6.88 -3.12 -5.30
C SER A 266 -6.63 -2.71 -6.75
N ALA A 267 -7.68 -2.33 -7.49
CA ALA A 267 -7.66 -2.10 -8.94
C ALA A 267 -6.98 -0.78 -9.38
N GLY A 268 -6.61 0.10 -8.44
CA GLY A 268 -5.93 1.33 -8.79
C GLY A 268 -5.61 2.20 -7.60
N VAL A 269 -4.68 3.12 -7.82
CA VAL A 269 -4.31 4.16 -6.86
C VAL A 269 -4.28 5.51 -7.57
N LYS A 270 -4.50 6.59 -6.81
CA LYS A 270 -4.46 7.98 -7.28
C LYS A 270 -3.63 8.82 -6.32
N GLY A 271 -2.99 9.87 -6.84
CA GLY A 271 -2.38 10.88 -5.99
C GLY A 271 -3.44 11.63 -5.18
N VAL A 272 -3.06 12.10 -4.00
CA VAL A 272 -3.88 12.99 -3.18
C VAL A 272 -3.09 14.27 -2.95
N PRO A 273 -3.23 15.27 -3.84
CA PRO A 273 -2.52 16.53 -3.70
C PRO A 273 -3.10 17.33 -2.53
N VAL A 274 -2.29 18.23 -1.98
CA VAL A 274 -2.75 19.17 -0.94
C VAL A 274 -3.44 20.37 -1.56
N ASN A 275 -4.30 21.04 -0.80
CA ASN A 275 -4.94 22.27 -1.25
C ASN A 275 -3.91 23.40 -1.45
N GLY A 276 -4.16 24.32 -2.37
CA GLY A 276 -3.31 25.49 -2.63
C GLY A 276 -2.31 25.34 -3.78
N LEU A 277 -2.26 24.17 -4.42
CA LEU A 277 -1.58 24.01 -5.72
C LEU A 277 -2.53 24.38 -6.87
N PRO A 278 -2.05 25.04 -7.94
CA PRO A 278 -2.91 25.45 -9.03
C PRO A 278 -3.38 24.24 -9.85
N PRO A 279 -4.61 24.28 -10.43
CA PRO A 279 -5.19 23.11 -11.08
C PRO A 279 -4.43 22.61 -12.33
N ASP A 280 -3.68 23.48 -13.00
CA ASP A 280 -2.95 23.18 -14.24
C ASP A 280 -1.78 22.21 -14.06
N ILE A 281 -1.21 22.15 -12.85
CA ILE A 281 -0.14 21.20 -12.51
C ILE A 281 -0.66 19.90 -11.87
N LEU A 282 -1.97 19.84 -11.59
CA LEU A 282 -2.63 18.66 -11.02
C LEU A 282 -3.26 17.83 -12.14
N LEU A 283 -2.75 16.62 -12.32
CA LEU A 283 -3.19 15.74 -13.40
C LEU A 283 -4.48 14.99 -13.01
N PRO A 284 -5.26 14.48 -13.98
CA PRO A 284 -6.53 13.78 -13.70
C PRO A 284 -6.41 12.56 -12.77
N ASN A 285 -5.23 11.96 -12.65
CA ASN A 285 -4.93 10.85 -11.73
C ASN A 285 -4.49 11.32 -10.32
N GLY A 286 -4.63 12.63 -10.03
CA GLY A 286 -4.28 13.26 -8.76
C GLY A 286 -2.78 13.46 -8.55
N ARG A 287 -1.92 13.17 -9.54
CA ARG A 287 -0.47 13.37 -9.44
C ARG A 287 -0.09 14.79 -9.80
N ILE A 288 1.01 15.26 -9.22
CA ILE A 288 1.61 16.57 -9.44
C ILE A 288 2.65 16.46 -10.56
N LEU A 289 2.55 17.32 -11.57
CA LEU A 289 3.51 17.38 -12.68
C LEU A 289 4.86 17.94 -12.19
N VAL A 290 5.94 17.22 -12.47
CA VAL A 290 7.31 17.61 -12.08
C VAL A 290 8.28 17.50 -13.26
N ASN A 291 9.35 18.31 -13.21
CA ASN A 291 10.47 18.19 -14.13
C ASN A 291 11.46 17.08 -13.73
N ASP A 292 12.52 16.93 -14.51
CA ASP A 292 13.60 15.94 -14.35
C ASP A 292 14.33 15.99 -13.00
N PHE A 293 14.20 17.09 -12.25
CA PHE A 293 14.82 17.29 -10.94
C PHE A 293 13.82 17.11 -9.79
N ASN A 294 12.62 16.55 -10.07
CA ASN A 294 11.49 16.43 -9.14
C ASN A 294 10.88 17.78 -8.69
N LEU A 295 11.25 18.89 -9.34
CA LEU A 295 10.70 20.21 -9.04
C LEU A 295 9.29 20.32 -9.63
N VAL A 296 8.35 20.79 -8.82
CA VAL A 296 6.97 21.03 -9.25
C VAL A 296 6.98 22.14 -10.29
N GLN A 297 6.29 21.91 -11.41
CA GLN A 297 6.25 22.88 -12.50
C GLN A 297 5.73 24.24 -12.01
N GLY A 298 6.41 25.33 -12.40
CA GLY A 298 6.06 26.69 -11.98
C GLY A 298 6.65 27.14 -10.64
N TYR A 299 7.34 26.26 -9.89
CA TYR A 299 7.96 26.61 -8.60
C TYR A 299 9.49 26.45 -8.65
N SER A 300 10.19 27.16 -7.77
CA SER A 300 11.65 27.10 -7.62
C SER A 300 12.12 26.30 -6.40
N ASN A 301 11.22 26.05 -5.45
CA ASN A 301 11.54 25.44 -4.16
C ASN A 301 10.54 24.39 -3.66
N VAL A 302 9.53 24.04 -4.47
CA VAL A 302 8.55 22.99 -4.17
C VAL A 302 8.81 21.77 -5.05
N TYR A 303 8.94 20.60 -4.44
CA TYR A 303 9.26 19.34 -5.10
C TYR A 303 8.19 18.28 -4.78
N ALA A 304 8.08 17.26 -5.63
CA ALA A 304 7.28 16.08 -5.36
C ALA A 304 8.04 14.80 -5.77
N ILE A 305 7.94 13.76 -4.93
CA ILE A 305 8.58 12.45 -5.15
C ILE A 305 7.64 11.28 -4.82
N GLY A 306 7.92 10.11 -5.39
CA GLY A 306 7.11 8.90 -5.23
C GLY A 306 5.80 9.00 -5.99
N ASP A 307 4.77 8.28 -5.52
CA ASP A 307 3.52 8.12 -6.28
C ASP A 307 2.80 9.44 -6.57
N ILE A 308 2.93 10.45 -5.70
CA ILE A 308 2.31 11.76 -5.89
C ILE A 308 2.91 12.53 -7.07
N ALA A 309 4.15 12.24 -7.47
CA ALA A 309 4.83 12.95 -8.55
C ALA A 309 4.68 12.23 -9.88
N GLN A 310 4.38 12.96 -10.95
CA GLN A 310 4.41 12.45 -12.33
C GLN A 310 5.50 13.14 -13.12
N MET A 311 6.53 12.37 -13.46
CA MET A 311 7.68 12.78 -14.29
C MET A 311 7.64 11.98 -15.59
N THR A 312 7.65 12.64 -16.74
CA THR A 312 7.48 12.04 -18.09
C THR A 312 8.73 12.14 -18.95
N ASN A 313 9.91 12.13 -18.32
CA ASN A 313 11.20 12.32 -18.99
C ASN A 313 11.81 11.04 -19.58
N ASP A 314 11.08 9.93 -19.54
CA ASP A 314 11.52 8.62 -20.00
C ASP A 314 10.49 8.03 -20.96
N GLN A 315 10.92 7.75 -22.21
CA GLN A 315 10.05 7.19 -23.25
C GLN A 315 9.48 5.81 -22.89
N ARG A 316 10.14 5.06 -21.99
CA ARG A 316 9.62 3.78 -21.48
C ARG A 316 8.37 3.98 -20.62
N PHE A 317 8.19 5.18 -20.06
CA PHE A 317 7.12 5.55 -19.16
C PHE A 317 6.44 6.85 -19.62
N PRO A 318 5.75 6.84 -20.78
CA PRO A 318 5.19 8.06 -21.37
C PRO A 318 4.10 8.71 -20.51
N LYS A 319 3.47 7.93 -19.62
CA LYS A 319 2.48 8.40 -18.62
C LYS A 319 3.10 8.60 -17.22
N GLY A 320 4.43 8.69 -17.20
CA GLY A 320 5.28 8.82 -16.03
C GLY A 320 5.58 7.51 -15.30
N TYR A 321 6.59 7.56 -14.45
CA TYR A 321 7.09 6.38 -13.73
C TYR A 321 5.99 5.65 -12.93
N PRO A 322 6.10 4.31 -12.80
CA PRO A 322 5.14 3.50 -12.06
C PRO A 322 5.08 3.90 -10.58
N MET A 323 3.90 3.80 -9.98
CA MET A 323 3.64 4.11 -8.56
C MET A 323 4.08 2.94 -7.67
N VAL A 324 5.40 2.75 -7.57
CA VAL A 324 6.05 1.65 -6.83
C VAL A 324 7.14 2.17 -5.89
N ALA A 325 7.40 1.41 -4.83
CA ALA A 325 8.36 1.77 -3.79
C ALA A 325 9.76 2.10 -4.34
N GLN A 326 10.24 1.38 -5.36
CA GLN A 326 11.58 1.60 -5.92
C GLN A 326 11.73 2.98 -6.56
N VAL A 327 10.70 3.48 -7.26
CA VAL A 327 10.71 4.84 -7.81
C VAL A 327 10.83 5.85 -6.68
N ALA A 328 10.00 5.72 -5.64
CA ALA A 328 10.04 6.61 -4.47
C ALA A 328 11.40 6.58 -3.75
N ILE A 329 11.98 5.39 -3.54
CA ILE A 329 13.30 5.22 -2.90
C ILE A 329 14.38 5.90 -3.73
N GLN A 330 14.40 5.68 -5.05
CA GLN A 330 15.44 6.23 -5.92
C GLN A 330 15.29 7.75 -6.10
N GLN A 331 14.07 8.27 -6.25
CA GLN A 331 13.81 9.71 -6.29
C GLN A 331 14.21 10.40 -4.99
N GLY A 332 13.88 9.82 -3.82
CA GLY A 332 14.30 10.36 -2.53
C GLY A 332 15.82 10.46 -2.39
N LYS A 333 16.56 9.47 -2.91
CA LYS A 333 18.04 9.49 -2.94
C LYS A 333 18.60 10.57 -3.88
N ASN A 334 18.06 10.64 -5.10
CA ASN A 334 18.50 11.63 -6.09
C ASN A 334 18.19 13.07 -5.63
N LEU A 335 16.98 13.32 -5.13
CA LEU A 335 16.59 14.65 -4.66
C LEU A 335 17.43 15.10 -3.45
N ALA A 336 17.80 14.19 -2.54
CA ALA A 336 18.72 14.52 -1.45
C ALA A 336 20.09 15.00 -1.97
N GLN A 337 20.58 14.41 -3.07
CA GLN A 337 21.82 14.83 -3.71
C GLN A 337 21.64 16.17 -4.41
N ASN A 338 20.52 16.39 -5.09
CA ASN A 338 20.20 17.67 -5.73
C ASN A 338 20.09 18.82 -4.72
N ILE A 339 19.48 18.61 -3.55
CA ILE A 339 19.46 19.62 -2.49
C ILE A 339 20.88 19.98 -2.03
N ARG A 340 21.78 19.00 -1.89
CA ARG A 340 23.19 19.29 -1.56
C ARG A 340 23.90 20.08 -2.65
N LEU A 341 23.70 19.70 -3.92
CA LEU A 341 24.27 20.41 -5.07
C LEU A 341 23.76 21.85 -5.11
N LEU A 342 22.47 22.06 -4.82
CA LEU A 342 21.85 23.38 -4.76
C LEU A 342 22.49 24.26 -3.68
N LEU A 343 22.72 23.73 -2.48
CA LEU A 343 23.41 24.45 -1.39
C LEU A 343 24.86 24.80 -1.73
N GLU A 344 25.49 24.01 -2.61
CA GLU A 344 26.85 24.22 -3.10
C GLU A 344 26.90 25.04 -4.40
N ASN A 345 25.75 25.57 -4.88
CA ASN A 345 25.61 26.25 -6.17
C ASN A 345 26.15 25.44 -7.37
N LYS A 346 25.96 24.11 -7.34
CA LYS A 346 26.38 23.18 -8.39
C LYS A 346 25.20 22.76 -9.27
N PRO A 347 25.47 22.36 -10.53
CA PRO A 347 24.43 21.84 -11.43
C PRO A 347 23.70 20.63 -10.85
N LEU A 348 22.37 20.62 -10.98
CA LEU A 348 21.51 19.52 -10.55
C LEU A 348 21.64 18.31 -11.49
N ARG A 349 21.26 17.12 -10.99
CA ARG A 349 21.28 15.87 -11.75
C ARG A 349 19.86 15.37 -11.98
N GLY A 350 19.49 15.21 -13.24
CA GLY A 350 18.19 14.65 -13.63
C GLY A 350 18.00 13.23 -13.08
N PHE A 351 16.76 12.90 -12.75
CA PHE A 351 16.38 11.58 -12.28
C PHE A 351 16.01 10.66 -13.46
N VAL A 352 16.60 9.47 -13.47
CA VAL A 352 16.24 8.39 -14.40
C VAL A 352 15.99 7.13 -13.59
N TYR A 353 14.82 6.51 -13.76
CA TYR A 353 14.47 5.30 -13.03
C TYR A 353 15.28 4.09 -13.52
N LYS A 354 15.99 3.46 -12.58
CA LYS A 354 16.60 2.15 -12.79
C LYS A 354 15.63 1.07 -12.32
N ASP A 355 14.99 0.40 -13.28
CA ASP A 355 14.13 -0.73 -12.96
C ASP A 355 14.97 -1.90 -12.42
N LEU A 356 14.66 -2.30 -11.18
CA LEU A 356 15.33 -3.41 -10.51
C LEU A 356 14.57 -4.72 -10.65
N GLY A 357 13.48 -4.73 -11.41
CA GLY A 357 12.61 -5.88 -11.57
C GLY A 357 11.38 -5.84 -10.66
N SER A 358 10.50 -6.80 -10.89
CA SER A 358 9.22 -6.93 -10.21
C SER A 358 9.02 -8.35 -9.69
N MET A 359 8.32 -8.47 -8.56
CA MET A 359 7.97 -9.77 -7.99
C MET A 359 6.58 -9.71 -7.39
N ALA A 360 5.89 -10.84 -7.39
CA ALA A 360 4.64 -11.03 -6.68
C ALA A 360 4.61 -12.44 -6.11
N THR A 361 4.19 -12.58 -4.86
CA THR A 361 3.90 -13.92 -4.32
C THR A 361 2.48 -14.33 -4.65
N ILE A 362 2.29 -15.62 -4.86
CA ILE A 362 0.97 -16.22 -5.10
C ILE A 362 0.58 -16.97 -3.84
N GLY A 363 1.49 -17.76 -3.29
CA GLY A 363 1.30 -18.45 -2.03
C GLY A 363 2.61 -19.05 -1.57
N ARG A 364 2.54 -19.93 -0.58
CA ARG A 364 3.69 -20.69 -0.13
C ARG A 364 4.30 -21.47 -1.29
N ASN A 365 5.62 -21.37 -1.43
CA ASN A 365 6.40 -22.00 -2.49
C ASN A 365 6.02 -21.56 -3.92
N ARG A 366 5.19 -20.52 -4.08
CA ARG A 366 4.69 -20.04 -5.37
C ARG A 366 4.85 -18.53 -5.43
N ALA A 367 5.86 -18.06 -6.13
CA ALA A 367 5.99 -16.66 -6.51
C ALA A 367 6.43 -16.55 -7.97
N VAL A 368 6.38 -15.32 -8.49
CA VAL A 368 6.93 -14.94 -9.77
C VAL A 368 7.85 -13.74 -9.60
N ALA A 369 8.95 -13.73 -10.35
CA ALA A 369 9.95 -12.69 -10.29
C ALA A 369 10.57 -12.45 -11.68
N GLU A 370 10.66 -11.18 -12.07
CA GLU A 370 11.28 -10.75 -13.32
C GLU A 370 12.36 -9.72 -13.02
N PHE A 371 13.59 -10.00 -13.46
CA PHE A 371 14.76 -9.14 -13.28
C PHE A 371 15.47 -8.97 -14.62
N ALA A 372 15.26 -7.84 -15.29
CA ALA A 372 15.74 -7.64 -16.66
C ALA A 372 15.33 -8.85 -17.56
N ASN A 373 16.29 -9.67 -18.00
CA ASN A 373 16.04 -10.81 -18.87
C ASN A 373 15.75 -12.13 -18.11
N ILE A 374 15.87 -12.14 -16.78
CA ILE A 374 15.71 -13.34 -15.96
C ILE A 374 14.26 -13.46 -15.48
N HIS A 375 13.64 -14.59 -15.77
CA HIS A 375 12.26 -14.91 -15.38
C HIS A 375 12.27 -16.13 -14.44
N LEU A 376 11.95 -15.93 -13.18
CA LEU A 376 11.87 -16.98 -12.16
C LEU A 376 10.42 -17.22 -11.76
N SER A 377 10.09 -18.47 -11.43
CA SER A 377 8.77 -18.82 -10.94
C SER A 377 8.80 -20.03 -10.00
N GLY A 378 7.75 -20.19 -9.20
CA GLY A 378 7.62 -21.29 -8.24
C GLY A 378 8.51 -21.09 -7.01
N TYR A 379 9.11 -22.18 -6.53
CA TYR A 379 9.82 -22.23 -5.25
C TYR A 379 11.06 -21.31 -5.21
N PHE A 380 11.88 -21.31 -6.27
CA PHE A 380 13.07 -20.46 -6.31
C PHE A 380 12.73 -18.97 -6.36
N ALA A 381 11.70 -18.58 -7.12
CA ALA A 381 11.19 -17.21 -7.09
C ALA A 381 10.67 -16.83 -5.70
N TRP A 382 10.04 -17.78 -4.99
CA TRP A 382 9.54 -17.58 -3.64
C TRP A 382 10.70 -17.36 -2.62
N ILE A 383 11.81 -18.09 -2.75
CA ILE A 383 13.02 -17.83 -1.94
C ILE A 383 13.57 -16.42 -2.23
N VAL A 384 13.72 -16.05 -3.50
CA VAL A 384 14.22 -14.72 -3.87
C VAL A 384 13.30 -13.63 -3.32
N TRP A 385 11.98 -13.81 -3.44
CA TRP A 385 10.99 -12.91 -2.86
C TRP A 385 11.18 -12.75 -1.35
N MET A 386 11.36 -13.84 -0.60
CA MET A 386 11.61 -13.78 0.85
C MET A 386 12.88 -13.00 1.16
N VAL A 387 13.99 -13.33 0.51
CA VAL A 387 15.29 -12.68 0.77
C VAL A 387 15.22 -11.18 0.49
N VAL A 388 14.69 -10.79 -0.66
CA VAL A 388 14.61 -9.37 -1.05
C VAL A 388 13.71 -8.58 -0.09
N HIS A 389 12.54 -9.10 0.26
CA HIS A 389 11.62 -8.41 1.17
C HIS A 389 12.18 -8.34 2.59
N LEU A 390 12.80 -9.41 3.08
CA LEU A 390 13.47 -9.43 4.37
C LEU A 390 14.61 -8.40 4.43
N MET A 391 15.42 -8.31 3.37
CA MET A 391 16.51 -7.33 3.30
C MET A 391 16.00 -5.89 3.20
N SER A 392 14.82 -5.69 2.59
CA SER A 392 14.18 -4.38 2.39
C SER A 392 13.48 -3.84 3.64
N LEU A 393 13.11 -4.69 4.60
CA LEU A 393 12.54 -4.26 5.89
C LEU A 393 13.53 -3.35 6.65
N LEU A 394 13.00 -2.36 7.36
CA LEU A 394 13.81 -1.52 8.24
C LEU A 394 14.05 -2.22 9.58
N GLY A 395 15.20 -1.97 10.22
CA GLY A 395 15.47 -2.46 11.58
C GLY A 395 15.78 -3.96 11.69
N PHE A 396 16.80 -4.30 12.49
CA PHE A 396 17.24 -5.69 12.66
C PHE A 396 16.22 -6.56 13.41
N ARG A 397 15.60 -6.03 14.48
CA ARG A 397 14.57 -6.75 15.26
C ARG A 397 13.41 -7.21 14.38
N ASN A 398 12.84 -6.32 13.57
CA ASN A 398 11.71 -6.66 12.70
C ASN A 398 12.09 -7.69 11.64
N LYS A 399 13.32 -7.61 11.08
CA LYS A 399 13.83 -8.67 10.19
C LYS A 399 13.85 -10.02 10.90
N LEU A 400 14.40 -10.09 12.11
CA LEU A 400 14.41 -11.34 12.87
C LEU A 400 12.99 -11.87 13.16
N VAL A 401 12.08 -11.01 13.61
CA VAL A 401 10.68 -11.41 13.88
C VAL A 401 10.00 -11.92 12.62
N VAL A 402 10.09 -11.19 11.50
CA VAL A 402 9.49 -11.63 10.23
C VAL A 402 10.12 -12.94 9.74
N PHE A 403 11.44 -13.08 9.84
CA PHE A 403 12.15 -14.31 9.46
C PHE A 403 11.69 -15.51 10.31
N ILE A 404 11.67 -15.36 11.64
CA ILE A 404 11.22 -16.40 12.57
C ILE A 404 9.75 -16.77 12.29
N ASN A 405 8.89 -15.78 12.07
CA ASN A 405 7.49 -16.01 11.74
C ASN A 405 7.34 -16.74 10.41
N TRP A 406 8.07 -16.36 9.37
CA TRP A 406 8.05 -17.09 8.09
C TRP A 406 8.55 -18.53 8.25
N PHE A 407 9.64 -18.74 9.00
CA PHE A 407 10.16 -20.07 9.29
C PHE A 407 9.13 -20.91 10.06
N TYR A 408 8.58 -20.39 11.15
CA TYR A 408 7.55 -21.07 11.94
C TYR A 408 6.33 -21.43 11.07
N ARG A 409 5.79 -20.47 10.32
CA ARG A 409 4.66 -20.67 9.40
C ARG A 409 4.94 -21.72 8.33
N TYR A 410 6.18 -21.80 7.86
CA TYR A 410 6.60 -22.85 6.96
C TYR A 410 6.46 -24.22 7.63
N PHE A 411 6.89 -24.44 8.87
CA PHE A 411 6.77 -25.78 9.45
C PHE A 411 5.38 -26.11 10.02
N THR A 412 4.66 -25.14 10.57
CA THR A 412 3.42 -25.41 11.34
C THR A 412 2.12 -25.17 10.58
N TYR A 413 2.18 -24.41 9.49
CA TYR A 413 0.99 -23.86 8.80
C TYR A 413 0.12 -22.97 9.70
N GLU A 414 0.55 -22.62 10.90
CA GLU A 414 -0.21 -21.77 11.81
C GLU A 414 -0.09 -20.30 11.42
N ARG A 415 -1.07 -19.49 11.83
CA ARG A 415 -1.03 -18.04 11.71
C ARG A 415 -1.17 -17.43 13.10
N GLY A 416 -0.26 -16.52 13.46
CA GLY A 416 -0.15 -16.03 14.84
C GLY A 416 -1.37 -15.22 15.29
N THR A 417 -1.67 -14.13 14.58
CA THR A 417 -2.56 -13.07 15.10
C THR A 417 -4.03 -13.23 14.68
N ARG A 418 -4.69 -14.31 15.09
CA ARG A 418 -6.11 -14.58 14.78
C ARG A 418 -7.06 -13.95 15.83
N ILE A 419 -6.88 -12.66 16.11
CA ILE A 419 -7.71 -11.92 17.07
C ILE A 419 -8.44 -10.76 16.40
N ILE A 420 -9.67 -10.51 16.85
CA ILE A 420 -10.45 -9.34 16.43
C ILE A 420 -10.08 -8.17 17.33
N ILE A 421 -9.42 -7.16 16.77
CA ILE A 421 -9.09 -5.91 17.49
C ILE A 421 -10.22 -4.90 17.26
N LYS A 422 -11.03 -4.62 18.27
CA LYS A 422 -12.11 -3.63 18.21
C LYS A 422 -11.69 -2.33 18.91
N ARG A 423 -12.07 -1.18 18.34
CA ARG A 423 -12.14 0.08 19.09
C ARG A 423 -13.51 0.14 19.76
N GLY A 424 -13.59 0.60 21.01
CA GLY A 424 -14.84 0.76 21.73
C GLY A 424 -15.88 1.56 20.93
N ALA A 425 -17.12 1.04 20.91
CA ALA A 425 -18.37 1.66 20.49
C ALA A 425 -18.30 2.82 19.49
N ALA A 426 -18.00 2.53 18.23
CA ALA A 426 -18.48 3.31 17.09
C ALA A 426 -18.73 2.32 15.94
N ASN A 427 -20.00 2.16 15.58
CA ASN A 427 -20.56 1.21 14.61
C ASN A 427 -20.50 -0.26 15.01
N ILE A 428 -21.16 -0.53 16.15
CA ILE A 428 -21.89 -1.78 16.31
C ILE A 428 -22.95 -1.80 15.20
N VAL A 429 -22.70 -2.58 14.14
CA VAL A 429 -23.81 -3.25 13.45
C VAL A 429 -24.60 -3.90 14.57
N LYS A 430 -25.84 -3.43 14.79
CA LYS A 430 -26.74 -3.87 15.85
C LYS A 430 -26.78 -5.41 15.89
N LEU A 431 -25.97 -6.02 16.73
CA LEU A 431 -26.23 -7.36 17.23
C LEU A 431 -27.36 -7.20 18.25
N ARG A 432 -28.60 -7.22 17.76
CA ARG A 432 -29.79 -7.56 18.56
C ARG A 432 -30.95 -8.03 17.66
N GLN A 433 -31.18 -9.34 17.75
CA GLN A 433 -32.47 -10.03 17.89
C GLN A 433 -33.46 -10.00 16.71
N SER A 434 -33.43 -11.09 15.94
CA SER A 434 -34.64 -11.74 15.43
C SER A 434 -34.41 -13.26 15.43
N VAL A 435 -34.46 -13.87 16.62
CA VAL A 435 -34.91 -15.26 16.70
C VAL A 435 -36.43 -15.15 16.82
N GLY A 436 -37.13 -15.55 15.77
CA GLY A 436 -38.57 -15.60 15.74
C GLY A 436 -39.13 -16.64 16.72
N VAL A 437 -40.37 -16.41 17.14
CA VAL A 437 -41.34 -17.49 17.30
C VAL A 437 -41.95 -17.73 15.93
#